data_AF-D2UG28-F1
#
_entry.id   AF-D2UG28-F1
#
_cell.length_a   1.000
_cell.length_b   1.000
_cell.length_c   1.000
_cell.angle_alpha   90.00
_cell.angle_beta   90.00
_cell.angle_gamma   90.00
#
_symmetry.space_group_name_H-M   'P 1'
#
loop_
_entity.id
_entity.type
_entity.pdbx_description
1 polymer ?
#
loop_
_entity_poly.entity_id
_entity_poly.type
_entity_poly.pdbx_seq_one_letter_code
_entity_poly.pdbx_strand_id
1 'polypeptide(L)'
;MHTEDPNTIWYYIDAAREPHGPLTAQTLRARLDEGLLTRDNLVWREGMIWWQPLHTVALQLELCLPATPPPLPLPDARTYTPTTNAPARHRGLPGCAIAAIFAVGTGIALIPVLGILAAIAIPLYQSYLARSQVTLALDSLAPLQTEIAEFAAQHQRCATNSDTGFGMPQHDASPFIGQVRIGRFDNGHCGLEATLRAPNRIRLDGKALWLDYDARTSTWHCRSNLNQRDLPAQCHGA
;
A
#
# COMPACT_ATOMS: atom_id res chain seq x y z
N MET A 1 38.19 19.14 -2.63
CA MET A 1 38.17 20.20 -1.62
C MET A 1 36.71 20.60 -1.45
N HIS A 2 35.95 19.85 -0.64
CA HIS A 2 34.56 20.17 -0.33
C HIS A 2 34.58 20.91 1.00
N THR A 3 34.51 22.24 0.94
CA THR A 3 34.27 23.09 2.11
C THR A 3 32.93 22.72 2.71
N GLU A 4 32.95 22.15 3.92
CA GLU A 4 31.77 21.84 4.70
C GLU A 4 31.09 23.16 5.14
N ASP A 5 29.77 23.25 4.99
CA ASP A 5 28.99 24.45 5.26
C ASP A 5 29.10 24.83 6.76
N PRO A 6 29.43 26.08 7.10
CA PRO A 6 29.62 26.52 8.49
C PRO A 6 28.34 26.46 9.33
N ASN A 7 27.19 26.26 8.69
CA ASN A 7 25.88 26.18 9.34
C ASN A 7 25.38 24.74 9.56
N THR A 8 26.26 23.73 9.42
CA THR A 8 25.89 22.34 9.69
C THR A 8 25.64 22.14 11.19
N ILE A 9 24.41 21.77 11.52
CA ILE A 9 23.97 21.52 12.91
C ILE A 9 24.29 20.08 13.30
N TRP A 10 25.01 19.94 14.41
CA TRP A 10 25.41 18.66 15.00
C TRP A 10 24.76 18.43 16.36
N TYR A 11 24.53 17.16 16.65
CA TYR A 11 24.08 16.65 17.93
C TYR A 11 25.05 15.55 18.39
N TYR A 12 25.29 15.43 19.69
CA TYR A 12 26.09 14.35 20.26
C TYR A 12 25.44 13.77 21.52
N ILE A 13 25.86 12.56 21.87
CA ILE A 13 25.48 11.91 23.13
C ILE A 13 26.74 11.79 24.01
N ASP A 14 26.64 12.25 25.25
CA ASP A 14 27.73 12.17 26.22
C ASP A 14 27.84 10.78 26.86
N ALA A 15 28.82 10.60 27.77
CA ALA A 15 28.99 9.35 28.50
C ALA A 15 27.82 9.04 29.46
N ALA A 16 27.03 10.05 29.84
CA ALA A 16 25.81 9.91 30.65
C ALA A 16 24.56 9.58 29.81
N ARG A 17 24.70 9.47 28.48
CA ARG A 17 23.64 9.22 27.49
C ARG A 17 22.64 10.36 27.33
N GLU A 18 23.05 11.59 27.63
CA GLU A 18 22.21 12.76 27.40
C GLU A 18 22.44 13.32 25.98
N PRO A 19 21.37 13.65 25.23
CA PRO A 19 21.50 14.27 23.91
C PRO A 19 21.76 15.77 24.03
N HIS A 20 22.86 16.22 23.44
CA HIS A 20 23.29 17.63 23.44
C HIS A 20 23.29 18.19 22.02
N GLY A 21 22.62 19.34 21.83
CA GLY A 21 22.51 20.07 20.57
C GLY A 21 21.45 21.17 20.65
N PRO A 22 21.32 22.05 19.63
CA PRO A 22 22.07 22.12 18.37
C PRO A 22 23.45 22.81 18.54
N LEU A 23 24.51 22.20 17.99
CA LEU A 23 25.87 22.72 18.08
C LEU A 23 26.48 22.88 16.69
N THR A 24 27.34 23.89 16.52
CA THR A 24 28.11 24.05 15.28
C THR A 24 29.29 23.08 15.25
N ALA A 25 29.80 22.80 14.06
CA ALA A 25 31.02 21.99 13.89
C ALA A 25 32.21 22.56 14.69
N GLN A 26 32.32 23.88 14.85
CA GLN A 26 33.39 24.53 15.63
C GLN A 26 33.25 24.24 17.13
N THR A 27 32.03 24.29 17.66
CA THR A 27 31.76 23.98 19.07
C THR A 27 32.04 22.51 19.37
N LEU A 28 31.78 21.60 18.43
CA LEU A 28 32.12 20.19 18.55
C LEU A 28 33.64 19.98 18.70
N ARG A 29 34.47 20.73 17.95
CA ARG A 29 35.94 20.63 18.07
C ARG A 29 36.45 21.16 19.40
N ALA A 30 35.94 22.32 19.84
CA ALA A 30 36.32 22.88 21.14
C ALA A 30 36.06 21.89 22.29
N ARG A 31 34.93 21.18 22.24
CA ARG A 31 34.58 20.15 23.23
C ARG A 31 35.43 18.88 23.14
N LEU A 32 35.96 18.56 21.97
CA LEU A 32 36.93 17.48 21.78
C LEU A 32 38.30 17.87 22.35
N ASP A 33 38.73 19.11 22.14
CA ASP A 33 39.98 19.66 22.71
C ASP A 33 39.91 19.78 24.24
N GLU A 34 38.72 20.10 24.78
CA GLU A 34 38.43 20.12 26.23
C GLU A 34 38.33 18.71 26.85
N GLY A 35 38.36 17.64 26.05
CA GLY A 35 38.24 16.25 26.51
C GLY A 35 36.84 15.84 26.99
N LEU A 36 35.83 16.68 26.76
CA LEU A 36 34.42 16.40 27.09
C LEU A 36 33.77 15.46 26.06
N LEU A 37 34.31 15.43 24.84
CA LEU A 37 33.99 14.48 23.80
C LEU A 37 35.15 13.51 23.63
N THR A 38 34.86 12.21 23.54
CA THR A 38 35.85 11.20 23.18
C THR A 38 35.57 10.65 21.79
N ARG A 39 36.54 9.92 21.23
CA ARG A 39 36.45 9.34 19.87
C ARG A 39 35.28 8.34 19.70
N ASP A 40 34.76 7.82 20.80
CA ASP A 40 33.70 6.81 20.82
C ASP A 40 32.30 7.40 21.04
N ASN A 41 32.20 8.71 21.32
CA ASN A 41 30.92 9.38 21.48
C ASN A 41 30.14 9.36 20.15
N LEU A 42 28.84 9.10 20.26
CA LEU A 42 27.93 9.09 19.11
C LEU A 42 27.56 10.51 18.73
N VAL A 43 27.71 10.81 17.45
CA VAL A 43 27.34 12.08 16.82
C VAL A 43 26.36 11.85 15.68
N TRP A 44 25.53 12.84 15.44
CA TRP A 44 24.56 12.83 14.36
C TRP A 44 24.37 14.24 13.79
N ARG A 45 24.11 14.31 12.49
CA ARG A 45 23.74 15.54 11.79
C ARG A 45 22.62 15.28 10.81
N GLU A 46 21.98 16.36 10.39
CA GLU A 46 20.98 16.35 9.33
C GLU A 46 21.58 15.76 8.03
N GLY A 47 20.84 14.82 7.42
CA GLY A 47 21.31 14.02 6.28
C GLY A 47 21.93 12.67 6.64
N MET A 48 22.17 12.38 7.91
CA MET A 48 22.65 11.07 8.37
C MET A 48 21.48 10.14 8.75
N ILE A 49 21.53 8.88 8.31
CA ILE A 49 20.44 7.91 8.53
C ILE A 49 20.44 7.36 9.98
N TRP A 50 21.60 7.27 10.64
CA TRP A 50 21.76 6.76 12.01
C TRP A 50 22.91 7.44 12.75
N TRP A 51 22.91 7.42 14.08
CA TRP A 51 24.02 7.93 14.91
C TRP A 51 25.32 7.18 14.65
N GLN A 52 26.44 7.89 14.48
CA GLN A 52 27.75 7.30 14.22
C GLN A 52 28.80 7.73 15.24
N PRO A 53 29.79 6.87 15.57
CA PRO A 53 30.90 7.26 16.43
C PRO A 53 31.73 8.39 15.80
N LEU A 54 32.19 9.33 16.63
CA LEU A 54 32.94 10.50 16.18
C LEU A 54 34.16 10.13 15.33
N HIS A 55 34.89 9.06 15.67
CA HIS A 55 36.04 8.63 14.87
C HIS A 55 35.70 8.19 13.44
N THR A 56 34.49 7.68 13.21
CA THR A 56 34.06 7.23 11.88
C THR A 56 33.85 8.41 10.92
N VAL A 57 33.45 9.56 11.47
CA VAL A 57 33.22 10.80 10.72
C VAL A 57 34.35 11.82 10.85
N ALA A 58 35.31 11.63 11.76
CA ALA A 58 36.41 12.56 12.03
C ALA A 58 37.29 12.83 10.81
N LEU A 59 37.50 11.82 9.95
CA LEU A 59 38.26 11.96 8.71
C LEU A 59 37.53 12.81 7.66
N GLN A 60 36.19 12.82 7.69
CA GLN A 60 35.34 13.63 6.81
C GLN A 60 35.25 15.10 7.28
N LEU A 61 35.47 15.34 8.58
CA LEU A 61 35.36 16.63 9.26
C LEU A 61 36.66 17.46 9.24
N GLU A 62 37.71 17.00 8.54
CA GLU A 62 39.08 17.58 8.58
C GLU A 62 39.57 17.86 10.01
N LEU A 63 39.05 17.11 10.98
CA LEU A 63 39.41 17.20 12.39
C LEU A 63 40.79 16.57 12.54
N CYS A 64 41.81 17.41 12.59
CA CYS A 64 43.19 16.99 12.79
C CYS A 64 43.33 16.45 14.22
N LEU A 65 43.03 15.16 14.39
CA LEU A 65 43.24 14.46 15.65
C LEU A 65 44.74 14.51 15.98
N PRO A 66 45.15 14.88 17.20
CA PRO A 66 46.56 14.89 17.55
C PRO A 66 47.13 13.47 17.33
N ALA A 67 48.23 13.42 16.57
CA ALA A 67 48.94 12.20 16.28
C ALA A 67 49.44 11.59 17.59
N THR A 68 49.20 10.30 17.76
CA THR A 68 49.70 9.53 18.90
C THR A 68 51.23 9.71 18.98
N PRO A 69 51.80 10.15 20.11
CA PRO A 69 53.25 10.26 20.23
C PRO A 69 53.90 8.87 20.02
N PRO A 70 55.07 8.80 19.36
CA PRO A 70 55.77 7.54 19.16
C PRO A 70 56.13 6.92 20.52
N PRO A 71 56.14 5.57 20.63
CA PRO A 71 56.46 4.90 21.88
C PRO A 71 57.90 5.21 22.28
N LEU A 72 58.08 5.75 23.48
CA LEU A 72 59.38 5.93 24.12
C LEU A 72 60.07 4.56 24.30
N PRO A 73 61.41 4.49 24.25
CA PRO A 73 62.14 3.27 24.56
C PRO A 73 61.86 2.82 26.00
N LEU A 74 61.52 1.55 26.15
CA LEU A 74 61.17 0.89 27.41
C LEU A 74 62.36 0.91 28.40
N PRO A 75 62.15 1.33 29.66
CA PRO A 75 62.99 0.91 30.78
C PRO A 75 62.64 -0.54 31.18
N ASP A 76 63.65 -1.26 31.66
CA ASP A 76 63.59 -2.68 32.02
C ASP A 76 62.37 -3.08 32.86
N ALA A 77 61.81 -4.24 32.51
CA ALA A 77 60.69 -4.88 33.16
C ALA A 77 60.96 -5.12 34.66
N ARG A 78 60.49 -4.19 35.50
CA ARG A 78 60.18 -4.53 36.88
C ARG A 78 58.84 -5.29 36.88
N THR A 79 58.86 -6.46 37.47
CA THR A 79 57.72 -7.30 37.80
C THR A 79 56.63 -6.47 38.47
N TYR A 80 55.66 -6.02 37.67
CA TYR A 80 54.37 -5.55 38.17
C TYR A 80 53.44 -6.75 38.16
N THR A 81 53.11 -7.27 39.34
CA THR A 81 51.95 -8.16 39.50
C THR A 81 50.70 -7.35 39.17
N PRO A 82 49.95 -7.67 38.10
CA PRO A 82 48.71 -6.97 37.82
C PRO A 82 47.69 -7.39 38.89
N THR A 83 47.31 -6.46 39.77
CA THR A 83 46.01 -6.58 40.44
C THR A 83 44.97 -6.14 39.41
N THR A 84 44.54 -7.07 38.57
CA THR A 84 43.42 -6.85 37.65
C THR A 84 42.13 -6.84 38.46
N ASN A 85 41.70 -5.66 38.92
CA ASN A 85 40.28 -5.44 39.15
C ASN A 85 39.62 -5.35 37.76
N ALA A 86 39.16 -6.49 37.25
CA ALA A 86 38.34 -6.53 36.06
C ALA A 86 37.01 -5.82 36.36
N PRO A 87 36.58 -4.83 35.58
CA PRO A 87 35.22 -4.34 35.70
C PRO A 87 34.27 -5.50 35.40
N ALA A 88 33.26 -5.68 36.26
CA ALA A 88 32.23 -6.68 36.08
C ALA A 88 31.59 -6.48 34.69
N ARG A 89 31.82 -7.46 33.81
CA ARG A 89 31.26 -7.48 32.46
C ARG A 89 29.74 -7.61 32.61
N HIS A 90 29.01 -6.50 32.46
CA HIS A 90 27.55 -6.52 32.47
C HIS A 90 27.07 -7.52 31.40
N ARG A 91 26.39 -8.59 31.83
CA ARG A 91 25.71 -9.54 30.95
C ARG A 91 24.49 -8.84 30.33
N GLY A 92 24.71 -8.02 29.31
CA GLY A 92 23.65 -7.53 28.43
C GLY A 92 23.15 -8.68 27.55
N LEU A 93 21.83 -8.84 27.46
CA LEU A 93 21.21 -9.78 26.52
C LEU A 93 21.74 -9.53 25.09
N PRO A 94 21.95 -10.58 24.27
CA PRO A 94 22.46 -10.42 22.91
C PRO A 94 21.48 -9.55 22.10
N GLY A 95 21.97 -8.54 21.39
CA GLY A 95 21.15 -7.57 20.66
C GLY A 95 20.10 -8.14 19.70
N CYS A 96 20.21 -9.43 19.33
CA CYS A 96 19.21 -10.18 18.59
C CYS A 96 17.88 -10.35 19.36
N ALA A 97 17.93 -10.51 20.70
CA ALA A 97 16.74 -10.65 21.54
C ALA A 97 15.94 -9.35 21.66
N ILE A 98 16.62 -8.20 21.66
CA ILE A 98 15.98 -6.89 21.76
C ILE A 98 15.28 -6.54 20.43
N ALA A 99 15.91 -6.79 19.29
CA ALA A 99 15.30 -6.61 17.97
C ALA A 99 14.07 -7.51 17.78
N ALA A 100 14.10 -8.75 18.28
CA ALA A 100 12.95 -9.65 18.25
C ALA A 100 11.78 -9.12 19.10
N ILE A 101 12.04 -8.55 20.28
CA ILE A 101 11.00 -7.97 21.15
C ILE A 101 10.36 -6.74 20.47
N PHE A 102 11.14 -5.87 19.85
CA PHE A 102 10.59 -4.73 19.10
C PHE A 102 9.79 -5.17 17.88
N ALA A 103 10.26 -6.15 17.11
CA ALA A 103 9.52 -6.70 15.99
C ALA A 103 8.18 -7.32 16.43
N VAL A 104 8.19 -8.09 17.52
CA VAL A 104 6.98 -8.72 18.08
C VAL A 104 6.03 -7.66 18.64
N GLY A 105 6.53 -6.70 19.43
CA GLY A 105 5.72 -5.64 20.01
C GLY A 105 5.10 -4.73 18.95
N THR A 106 5.86 -4.37 17.91
CA THR A 106 5.37 -3.54 16.80
C THR A 106 4.35 -4.31 15.96
N GLY A 107 4.59 -5.61 15.70
CA GLY A 107 3.63 -6.48 15.05
C GLY A 107 2.30 -6.59 15.82
N ILE A 108 2.34 -6.79 17.13
CA ILE A 108 1.14 -6.89 17.99
C ILE A 108 0.28 -5.61 17.92
N ALA A 109 0.91 -4.44 17.80
CA ALA A 109 0.19 -3.17 17.65
C ALA A 109 -0.34 -2.93 16.22
N LEU A 110 0.43 -3.30 15.19
CA LEU A 110 0.08 -3.02 13.79
C LEU A 110 -0.93 -4.01 13.20
N ILE A 111 -0.87 -5.29 13.56
CA ILE A 111 -1.78 -6.33 13.06
C ILE A 111 -3.27 -5.98 13.29
N PRO A 112 -3.72 -5.57 14.51
CA PRO A 112 -5.12 -5.23 14.71
C PRO A 112 -5.53 -4.00 13.91
N VAL A 113 -4.66 -3.00 13.80
CA VAL A 113 -4.93 -1.79 13.00
C VAL A 113 -5.10 -2.14 11.52
N LEU A 114 -4.18 -2.93 10.95
CA LEU A 114 -4.28 -3.41 9.57
C LEU A 114 -5.52 -4.30 9.35
N GLY A 115 -5.88 -5.13 10.33
CA GLY A 115 -7.09 -5.94 10.29
C GLY A 115 -8.37 -5.08 10.18
N ILE A 116 -8.48 -4.01 10.98
CA ILE A 116 -9.62 -3.08 10.92
C ILE A 116 -9.66 -2.36 9.58
N LEU A 117 -8.51 -1.87 9.09
CA LEU A 117 -8.42 -1.21 7.78
C LEU A 117 -8.84 -2.16 6.65
N ALA A 118 -8.34 -3.39 6.65
CA ALA A 118 -8.69 -4.41 5.67
C ALA A 118 -10.19 -4.75 5.72
N ALA A 119 -10.78 -4.84 6.91
CA ALA A 119 -12.20 -5.13 7.08
C ALA A 119 -13.12 -4.07 6.44
N ILE A 120 -12.67 -2.81 6.30
CA ILE A 120 -13.41 -1.75 5.63
C ILE A 120 -13.04 -1.67 4.15
N ALA A 121 -11.75 -1.75 3.83
CA ALA A 121 -11.24 -1.56 2.47
C ALA A 121 -11.68 -2.69 1.53
N ILE A 122 -11.63 -3.95 1.98
CA ILE A 122 -11.96 -5.12 1.16
C ILE A 122 -13.42 -5.09 0.65
N PRO A 123 -14.46 -4.95 1.50
CA PRO A 123 -15.85 -4.98 1.01
C PRO A 123 -16.18 -3.81 0.09
N LEU A 124 -15.58 -2.64 0.31
CA LEU A 124 -15.74 -1.48 -0.58
C LEU A 124 -15.11 -1.74 -1.94
N TYR A 125 -13.88 -2.27 -1.97
CA TYR A 125 -13.18 -2.59 -3.21
C TYR A 125 -13.90 -3.68 -4.02
N GLN A 126 -14.40 -4.73 -3.36
CA GLN A 126 -15.19 -5.77 -4.02
C GLN A 126 -16.44 -5.21 -4.70
N SER A 127 -17.13 -4.27 -4.05
CA SER A 127 -18.35 -3.64 -4.61
C SER A 127 -18.01 -2.75 -5.81
N TYR A 128 -16.86 -2.06 -5.78
CA TYR A 128 -16.36 -1.32 -6.94
C TYR A 128 -16.08 -2.25 -8.14
N LEU A 129 -15.36 -3.36 -7.89
CA LEU A 129 -15.08 -4.35 -8.92
C LEU A 129 -16.34 -5.03 -9.46
N ALA A 130 -17.37 -5.18 -8.64
CA ALA A 130 -18.67 -5.69 -9.05
C ALA A 130 -19.35 -4.73 -10.03
N ARG A 131 -19.46 -3.45 -9.66
CA ARG A 131 -20.05 -2.40 -10.50
C ARG A 131 -19.36 -2.30 -11.86
N SER A 132 -18.02 -2.27 -11.87
CA SER A 132 -17.26 -2.14 -13.11
C SER A 132 -17.51 -3.33 -14.05
N GLN A 133 -17.60 -4.55 -13.51
CA GLN A 133 -17.89 -5.74 -14.31
C GLN A 133 -19.32 -5.72 -14.86
N VAL A 134 -20.29 -5.24 -14.08
CA VAL A 134 -21.68 -5.06 -14.56
C VAL A 134 -21.73 -4.00 -15.67
N THR A 135 -21.01 -2.88 -15.55
CA THR A 135 -20.92 -1.89 -16.64
C THR A 135 -20.37 -2.52 -17.91
N LEU A 136 -19.28 -3.28 -17.83
CA LEU A 136 -18.72 -3.99 -18.99
C LEU A 136 -19.70 -4.98 -19.61
N ALA A 137 -20.48 -5.68 -18.77
CA ALA A 137 -21.52 -6.59 -19.22
C ALA A 137 -22.65 -5.82 -19.96
N LEU A 138 -23.09 -4.69 -19.43
CA LEU A 138 -24.10 -3.83 -20.06
C LEU A 138 -23.61 -3.25 -21.39
N ASP A 139 -22.35 -2.82 -21.46
CA ASP A 139 -21.75 -2.31 -22.69
C ASP A 139 -21.69 -3.39 -23.77
N SER A 140 -21.42 -4.65 -23.40
CA SER A 140 -21.47 -5.77 -24.35
C SER A 140 -22.87 -6.07 -24.89
N LEU A 141 -23.92 -5.62 -24.19
CA LEU A 141 -25.32 -5.78 -24.60
C LEU A 141 -25.85 -4.57 -25.40
N ALA A 142 -25.10 -3.46 -25.46
CA ALA A 142 -25.50 -2.26 -26.21
C ALA A 142 -25.83 -2.50 -27.70
N PRO A 143 -25.07 -3.29 -28.50
CA PRO A 143 -25.44 -3.52 -29.90
C PRO A 143 -26.78 -4.26 -30.03
N LEU A 144 -27.03 -5.22 -29.14
CA LEU A 144 -28.28 -5.99 -29.12
C LEU A 144 -29.49 -5.11 -28.75
N GLN A 145 -29.30 -4.14 -27.84
CA GLN A 145 -30.34 -3.17 -27.51
C GLN A 145 -30.77 -2.37 -28.75
N THR A 146 -29.83 -1.90 -29.56
CA THR A 146 -30.14 -1.17 -30.81
C THR A 146 -30.95 -2.04 -31.77
N GLU A 147 -30.51 -3.30 -32.00
CA GLU A 147 -31.22 -4.22 -32.89
C GLU A 147 -32.64 -4.54 -32.40
N ILE A 148 -32.84 -4.74 -31.10
CA ILE A 148 -34.17 -4.98 -30.52
C ILE A 148 -35.08 -3.76 -30.73
N ALA A 149 -34.56 -2.55 -30.53
CA ALA A 149 -35.32 -1.32 -30.71
C ALA A 149 -35.76 -1.13 -32.17
N GLU A 150 -34.84 -1.35 -33.12
CA GLU A 150 -35.14 -1.30 -34.56
C GLU A 150 -36.17 -2.36 -34.96
N PHE A 151 -36.01 -3.60 -34.47
CA PHE A 151 -36.94 -4.69 -34.75
C PHE A 151 -38.35 -4.39 -34.22
N ALA A 152 -38.44 -3.88 -32.99
CA ALA A 152 -39.70 -3.50 -32.38
C ALA A 152 -40.41 -2.39 -33.17
N ALA A 153 -39.66 -1.41 -33.68
CA ALA A 153 -40.18 -0.33 -34.51
C ALA A 153 -40.69 -0.82 -35.87
N GLN A 154 -40.00 -1.78 -36.50
CA GLN A 154 -40.36 -2.29 -37.82
C GLN A 154 -41.51 -3.31 -37.80
N HIS A 155 -41.53 -4.21 -36.82
CA HIS A 155 -42.44 -5.37 -36.82
C HIS A 155 -43.62 -5.25 -35.86
N GLN A 156 -43.69 -4.20 -35.02
CA GLN A 156 -44.73 -4.02 -33.99
C GLN A 156 -44.86 -5.21 -33.00
N ARG A 157 -43.79 -6.01 -32.88
CA ARG A 157 -43.68 -7.11 -31.92
C ARG A 157 -42.27 -7.14 -31.33
N CYS A 158 -42.11 -7.81 -30.20
CA CYS A 158 -40.78 -8.02 -29.63
C CYS A 158 -40.02 -9.09 -30.41
N ALA A 159 -38.71 -8.88 -30.54
CA ALA A 159 -37.79 -9.91 -30.99
C ALA A 159 -37.74 -11.07 -29.98
N THR A 160 -37.38 -12.24 -30.48
CA THR A 160 -37.17 -13.47 -29.70
C THR A 160 -35.85 -14.10 -30.15
N ASN A 161 -35.26 -15.00 -29.36
CA ASN A 161 -34.03 -15.67 -29.77
C ASN A 161 -34.16 -16.57 -31.02
N SER A 162 -35.39 -16.85 -31.47
CA SER A 162 -35.65 -17.56 -32.74
C SER A 162 -35.63 -16.63 -33.96
N ASP A 163 -35.65 -15.32 -33.78
CA ASP A 163 -35.56 -14.36 -34.87
C ASP A 163 -34.12 -14.27 -35.40
N THR A 164 -33.98 -14.09 -36.71
CA THR A 164 -32.67 -13.95 -37.37
C THR A 164 -31.91 -12.75 -36.81
N GLY A 165 -30.65 -12.95 -36.41
CA GLY A 165 -29.83 -11.92 -35.76
C GLY A 165 -29.85 -11.98 -34.22
N PHE A 166 -30.84 -12.64 -33.63
CA PHE A 166 -31.05 -12.68 -32.17
C PHE A 166 -30.69 -14.03 -31.52
N GLY A 167 -30.25 -15.00 -32.33
CA GLY A 167 -29.73 -16.28 -31.87
C GLY A 167 -28.29 -16.14 -31.40
N MET A 168 -28.04 -16.24 -30.09
CA MET A 168 -26.68 -16.25 -29.54
C MET A 168 -26.19 -17.68 -29.28
N PRO A 169 -24.98 -18.05 -29.75
CA PRO A 169 -24.23 -19.11 -29.10
C PRO A 169 -23.82 -18.61 -27.71
N GLN A 170 -24.28 -19.26 -26.63
CA GLN A 170 -24.04 -18.89 -25.22
C GLN A 170 -22.55 -18.83 -24.79
N HIS A 171 -21.61 -19.04 -25.72
CA HIS A 171 -20.18 -19.07 -25.47
C HIS A 171 -19.40 -17.90 -26.09
N ASP A 172 -19.96 -17.15 -27.05
CA ASP A 172 -19.20 -16.14 -27.79
C ASP A 172 -19.64 -14.68 -27.53
N ALA A 173 -20.72 -14.46 -26.77
CA ALA A 173 -21.34 -13.13 -26.67
C ALA A 173 -20.59 -12.14 -25.74
N SER A 174 -19.90 -12.61 -24.70
CA SER A 174 -19.09 -11.79 -23.78
C SER A 174 -18.50 -12.68 -22.68
N PRO A 175 -17.27 -12.43 -22.20
CA PRO A 175 -16.72 -13.17 -21.05
C PRO A 175 -17.53 -12.98 -19.76
N PHE A 176 -18.38 -11.94 -19.71
CA PHE A 176 -19.17 -11.58 -18.52
C PHE A 176 -20.63 -12.06 -18.58
N ILE A 177 -21.08 -12.61 -19.71
CA ILE A 177 -22.47 -13.04 -19.91
C ILE A 177 -22.53 -14.56 -20.10
N GLY A 178 -23.34 -15.20 -19.27
CA GLY A 178 -23.60 -16.64 -19.31
C GLY A 178 -24.67 -17.03 -20.31
N GLN A 179 -25.76 -16.26 -20.35
CA GLN A 179 -26.93 -16.51 -21.18
C GLN A 179 -27.65 -15.19 -21.46
N VAL A 180 -28.24 -15.07 -22.65
CA VAL A 180 -29.15 -13.97 -23.01
C VAL A 180 -30.46 -14.54 -23.51
N ARG A 181 -31.57 -14.05 -22.96
CA ARG A 181 -32.94 -14.36 -23.39
C ARG A 181 -33.61 -13.08 -23.86
N ILE A 182 -34.09 -13.06 -25.10
CA ILE A 182 -34.72 -11.90 -25.72
C ILE A 182 -36.21 -12.19 -25.82
N GLY A 183 -37.04 -11.23 -25.45
CA GLY A 183 -38.48 -11.43 -25.48
C GLY A 183 -39.29 -10.23 -24.99
N ARG A 184 -40.54 -10.53 -24.65
CA ARG A 184 -41.48 -9.61 -24.04
C ARG A 184 -41.53 -9.86 -22.53
N PHE A 185 -41.45 -8.81 -21.74
CA PHE A 185 -41.63 -8.84 -20.30
C PHE A 185 -43.11 -8.79 -19.91
N ASP A 186 -43.43 -9.11 -18.66
CA ASP A 186 -44.81 -9.14 -18.14
C ASP A 186 -45.49 -7.78 -18.18
N ASN A 187 -44.72 -6.68 -18.14
CA ASN A 187 -45.22 -5.31 -18.32
C ASN A 187 -45.53 -4.96 -19.79
N GLY A 188 -45.34 -5.90 -20.72
CA GLY A 188 -45.60 -5.73 -22.15
C GLY A 188 -44.46 -5.06 -22.93
N HIS A 189 -43.40 -4.62 -22.25
CA HIS A 189 -42.23 -4.02 -22.89
C HIS A 189 -41.35 -5.09 -23.54
N CYS A 190 -40.65 -4.69 -24.60
CA CYS A 190 -39.68 -5.56 -25.25
C CYS A 190 -38.34 -5.47 -24.54
N GLY A 191 -37.48 -6.47 -24.64
CA GLY A 191 -36.12 -6.34 -24.15
C GLY A 191 -35.43 -7.67 -23.99
N LEU A 192 -34.47 -7.70 -23.08
CA LEU A 192 -33.62 -8.86 -22.88
C LEU A 192 -33.28 -9.08 -21.40
N GLU A 193 -33.16 -10.36 -21.05
CA GLU A 193 -32.65 -10.85 -19.78
C GLU A 193 -31.28 -11.47 -20.00
N ALA A 194 -30.25 -10.92 -19.35
CA ALA A 194 -28.89 -11.41 -19.41
C ALA A 194 -28.46 -11.97 -18.05
N THR A 195 -27.94 -13.19 -18.03
CA THR A 195 -27.36 -13.80 -16.83
C THR A 195 -25.86 -13.53 -16.79
N LEU A 196 -25.37 -12.99 -15.68
CA LEU A 196 -23.96 -12.72 -15.47
C LEU A 196 -23.16 -14.01 -15.26
N ARG A 197 -21.98 -14.07 -15.87
CA ARG A 197 -20.97 -15.12 -15.67
C ARG A 197 -19.77 -14.52 -14.93
N ALA A 198 -19.51 -15.04 -13.74
CA ALA A 198 -18.42 -14.59 -12.88
C ALA A 198 -17.98 -15.74 -11.96
N PRO A 199 -17.34 -16.81 -12.46
CA PRO A 199 -17.12 -18.05 -11.70
C PRO A 199 -16.37 -17.87 -10.38
N ASN A 200 -15.50 -16.86 -10.29
CA ASN A 200 -14.74 -16.54 -9.07
C ASN A 200 -15.42 -15.49 -8.17
N ARG A 201 -16.67 -15.12 -8.43
CA ARG A 201 -17.41 -14.07 -7.71
C ARG A 201 -18.86 -14.47 -7.50
N ILE A 202 -19.10 -15.25 -6.44
CA ILE A 202 -20.43 -15.76 -6.03
C ILE A 202 -21.49 -14.65 -5.93
N ARG A 203 -21.10 -13.41 -5.57
CA ARG A 203 -22.02 -12.27 -5.50
C ARG A 203 -22.61 -11.85 -6.85
N LEU A 204 -21.90 -12.11 -7.96
CA LEU A 204 -22.30 -11.74 -9.32
C LEU A 204 -22.74 -12.95 -10.15
N ASP A 205 -22.12 -14.11 -9.92
CA ASP A 205 -22.33 -15.28 -10.75
C ASP A 205 -23.80 -15.73 -10.72
N GLY A 206 -24.37 -15.97 -11.90
CA GLY A 206 -25.77 -16.38 -12.05
C GLY A 206 -26.80 -15.28 -11.75
N LYS A 207 -26.39 -14.04 -11.48
CA LYS A 207 -27.32 -12.91 -11.28
C LYS A 207 -27.87 -12.42 -12.62
N ALA A 208 -29.11 -11.97 -12.60
CA ALA A 208 -29.82 -11.53 -13.80
C ALA A 208 -29.79 -10.01 -13.93
N LEU A 209 -29.62 -9.54 -15.15
CA LEU A 209 -29.81 -8.17 -15.60
C LEU A 209 -31.02 -8.17 -16.55
N TRP A 210 -32.03 -7.37 -16.25
CA TRP A 210 -33.20 -7.17 -17.09
C TRP A 210 -33.12 -5.79 -17.73
N LEU A 211 -33.03 -5.75 -19.05
CA LEU A 211 -33.00 -4.53 -19.85
C LEU A 211 -34.32 -4.43 -20.61
N ASP A 212 -35.11 -3.44 -20.21
CA ASP A 212 -36.49 -3.25 -20.63
C ASP A 212 -36.58 -2.01 -21.52
N TYR A 213 -37.16 -2.16 -22.71
CA TYR A 213 -37.31 -1.12 -23.71
C TYR A 213 -38.75 -0.63 -23.79
N ASP A 214 -38.96 0.62 -23.37
CA ASP A 214 -40.22 1.31 -23.58
C ASP A 214 -40.23 1.94 -24.97
N ALA A 215 -41.01 1.34 -25.87
CA ALA A 215 -41.18 1.82 -27.25
C ALA A 215 -41.93 3.16 -27.35
N ARG A 216 -42.62 3.62 -26.31
CA ARG A 216 -43.35 4.90 -26.31
C ARG A 216 -42.41 6.09 -26.10
N THR A 217 -41.46 5.93 -25.19
CA THR A 217 -40.48 6.96 -24.81
C THR A 217 -39.11 6.73 -25.46
N SER A 218 -38.91 5.58 -26.12
CA SER A 218 -37.63 5.13 -26.65
C SER A 218 -36.54 5.08 -25.58
N THR A 219 -36.89 4.69 -24.35
CA THR A 219 -35.97 4.61 -23.21
C THR A 219 -35.72 3.18 -22.78
N TRP A 220 -34.49 2.91 -22.36
CA TRP A 220 -34.08 1.66 -21.75
C TRP A 220 -34.06 1.78 -20.22
N HIS A 221 -34.66 0.81 -19.55
CA HIS A 221 -34.64 0.66 -18.10
C HIS A 221 -33.86 -0.59 -17.72
N CYS A 222 -32.84 -0.43 -16.88
CA CYS A 222 -32.04 -1.54 -16.38
C CYS A 222 -32.46 -1.92 -14.96
N ARG A 223 -32.73 -3.21 -14.74
CA ARG A 223 -33.04 -3.82 -13.44
C ARG A 223 -32.15 -5.02 -13.18
N SER A 224 -32.00 -5.41 -11.93
CA SER A 224 -31.23 -6.61 -11.55
C SER A 224 -31.62 -7.14 -10.18
N ASN A 225 -31.33 -8.42 -9.92
CA ASN A 225 -31.40 -9.04 -8.60
C ASN A 225 -30.08 -8.93 -7.80
N LEU A 226 -29.15 -8.10 -8.25
CA LEU A 226 -27.95 -7.69 -7.51
C LEU A 226 -28.31 -6.67 -6.40
N ASN A 227 -27.44 -6.56 -5.40
CA ASN A 227 -27.54 -5.47 -4.44
C ASN A 227 -27.34 -4.13 -5.18
N GLN A 228 -28.12 -3.10 -4.82
CA GLN A 228 -27.96 -1.76 -5.41
C GLN A 228 -26.53 -1.21 -5.28
N ARG A 229 -25.82 -1.59 -4.21
CA ARG A 229 -24.42 -1.23 -4.01
C ARG A 229 -23.46 -1.87 -5.01
N ASP A 230 -23.87 -2.85 -5.79
CA ASP A 230 -23.05 -3.52 -6.81
C ASP A 230 -23.46 -3.12 -8.24
N LEU A 231 -24.48 -2.27 -8.37
CA LEU A 231 -25.00 -1.83 -9.65
C LEU A 231 -24.44 -0.45 -10.05
N PRO A 232 -24.24 -0.19 -11.35
CA PRO A 232 -23.99 1.15 -11.86
C PRO A 232 -25.26 2.00 -11.79
N ALA A 233 -25.10 3.33 -11.76
CA ALA A 233 -26.19 4.27 -11.54
C ALA A 233 -27.37 4.11 -12.53
N GLN A 234 -27.10 3.70 -13.78
CA GLN A 234 -28.13 3.46 -14.80
C GLN A 234 -29.11 2.31 -14.47
N CYS A 235 -28.78 1.46 -13.50
CA CYS A 235 -29.59 0.34 -13.04
C CYS A 235 -30.14 0.55 -11.62
N HIS A 236 -30.06 1.77 -11.07
CA HIS A 236 -30.58 2.09 -9.74
C HIS A 236 -32.05 2.52 -9.83
N GLY A 237 -32.89 1.99 -8.94
CA GLY A 237 -34.24 2.54 -8.71
C GLY A 237 -35.31 2.17 -9.74
N ALA A 238 -35.14 1.07 -10.46
CA ALA A 238 -36.13 0.54 -11.41
C ALA A 238 -36.83 -0.71 -10.88
#